data_AF-D6PNA6-F1
#
_entry.id   AF-D6PNA6-F1
#
_cell.length_a   1.000
_cell.length_b   1.000
_cell.length_c   1.000
_cell.angle_alpha   90.00
_cell.angle_beta   90.00
_cell.angle_gamma   90.00
#
_symmetry.space_group_name_H-M   'P 1'
#
loop_
_entity.id
_entity.type
_entity.pdbx_description
1 polymer ?
#
loop_
_entity_poly.entity_id
_entity_poly.type
_entity_poly.pdbx_seq_one_letter_code
_entity_poly.pdbx_strand_id
1 'polypeptide(L)'
;GSRKRSGKSENDMLQCFIESKYKDGRQTTESEVTGLLIAALFAGQHTSSITSTWTGAYLMRYKEYFSAALDEQKNLIAKHGDKIDHDILSEMDVLYRCIKEALRLHPPLIMLMRASHSDFSVTARDGKTYDIPKGHIVATSPAFANRLPHIFKDPDTYDPERYSPGREEDKAAGAFSYISFGG
;
A
#
# COMPACT_ATOMS: atom_id res chain seq x y z
N GLY A 1 -3.27 31.47 -5.97
CA GLY A 1 -3.02 32.79 -5.33
C GLY A 1 -1.58 33.30 -5.42
N SER A 2 -0.70 32.97 -4.46
CA SER A 2 0.62 33.65 -4.29
C SER A 2 1.77 33.04 -5.10
N ARG A 3 1.96 31.71 -5.12
CA ARG A 3 3.08 31.05 -5.85
C ARG A 3 3.06 31.30 -7.36
N LYS A 4 1.91 31.10 -8.03
CA LYS A 4 1.70 31.43 -9.47
C LYS A 4 2.08 32.87 -9.83
N ARG A 5 1.94 33.82 -8.90
CA ARG A 5 2.27 35.24 -9.13
C ARG A 5 3.73 35.58 -8.81
N SER A 6 4.38 34.78 -7.97
CA SER A 6 5.74 35.07 -7.46
C SER A 6 6.88 34.56 -8.36
N GLY A 7 6.58 33.70 -9.35
CA GLY A 7 7.59 33.10 -10.23
C GLY A 7 8.55 32.11 -9.54
N LYS A 8 8.38 31.85 -8.23
CA LYS A 8 9.16 30.86 -7.48
C LYS A 8 8.61 29.47 -7.76
N SER A 9 9.46 28.59 -8.31
CA SER A 9 9.19 27.16 -8.48
C SER A 9 9.95 26.39 -7.41
N GLU A 10 9.24 25.55 -6.67
CA GLU A 10 9.79 24.57 -5.73
C GLU A 10 9.52 23.17 -6.30
N ASN A 11 10.44 22.22 -6.16
CA ASN A 11 10.23 20.85 -6.65
C ASN A 11 9.39 20.05 -5.66
N ASP A 12 8.11 20.38 -5.54
CA ASP A 12 7.16 19.75 -4.64
C ASP A 12 5.86 19.32 -5.34
N MET A 13 5.04 18.54 -4.65
CA MET A 13 3.76 18.03 -5.16
C MET A 13 2.81 19.16 -5.61
N LEU A 14 2.82 20.30 -4.91
CA LEU A 14 1.97 21.44 -5.24
C LEU A 14 2.39 22.05 -6.59
N GLN A 15 3.69 22.19 -6.82
CA GLN A 15 4.22 22.66 -8.09
C GLN A 15 3.88 21.68 -9.22
N CYS A 16 4.01 20.36 -9.00
CA CYS A 16 3.59 19.36 -9.98
C CYS A 16 2.11 19.51 -10.36
N PHE A 17 1.21 19.71 -9.40
CA PHE A 17 -0.22 19.92 -9.70
C PHE A 17 -0.49 21.25 -10.40
N ILE A 18 0.25 22.31 -10.07
CA ILE A 18 0.12 23.62 -10.72
C ILE A 18 0.55 23.56 -12.19
N GLU A 19 1.62 22.81 -12.49
CA GLU A 19 2.20 22.71 -13.83
C GLU A 19 1.56 21.60 -14.69
N SER A 20 0.74 20.76 -14.08
CA SER A 20 0.04 19.67 -14.76
C SER A 20 -0.88 20.17 -15.87
N LYS A 21 -0.87 19.44 -16.99
CA LYS A 21 -1.77 19.66 -18.12
C LYS A 21 -2.51 18.36 -18.46
N TYR A 22 -3.79 18.49 -18.79
CA TYR A 22 -4.58 17.41 -19.35
C TYR A 22 -4.10 17.08 -20.78
N LYS A 23 -4.53 15.93 -21.31
CA LYS A 23 -4.13 15.46 -22.66
C LYS A 23 -4.53 16.43 -23.78
N ASP A 24 -5.56 17.24 -23.56
CA ASP A 24 -6.02 18.30 -24.46
C ASP A 24 -5.20 19.60 -24.33
N GLY A 25 -4.18 19.64 -23.47
CA GLY A 25 -3.34 20.80 -23.21
C GLY A 25 -3.90 21.77 -22.17
N ARG A 26 -5.10 21.53 -21.63
CA ARG A 26 -5.73 22.37 -20.60
C ARG A 26 -4.92 22.31 -19.31
N GLN A 27 -4.65 23.46 -18.70
CA GLN A 27 -4.03 23.52 -17.38
C GLN A 27 -5.02 23.15 -16.28
N THR A 28 -4.51 22.58 -15.19
CA THR A 28 -5.30 22.33 -13.98
C THR A 28 -5.74 23.65 -13.33
N THR A 29 -7.05 23.77 -13.07
CA THR A 29 -7.64 24.95 -12.42
C THR A 29 -7.27 25.01 -10.94
N GLU A 30 -7.36 26.19 -10.31
CA GLU A 30 -7.07 26.32 -8.88
C GLU A 30 -8.01 25.44 -8.02
N SER A 31 -9.27 25.28 -8.43
CA SER A 31 -10.23 24.40 -7.75
C SER A 31 -9.87 22.92 -7.89
N GLU A 32 -9.45 22.47 -9.08
CA GLU A 32 -8.97 21.09 -9.29
C GLU A 32 -7.70 20.82 -8.47
N VAL A 33 -6.73 21.75 -8.45
CA VAL A 33 -5.53 21.63 -7.60
C VAL A 33 -5.90 21.54 -6.12
N THR A 34 -6.81 22.40 -5.65
CA THR A 34 -7.28 22.38 -4.26
C THR A 34 -7.95 21.04 -3.93
N GLY A 35 -8.81 20.55 -4.82
CA GLY A 35 -9.46 19.24 -4.67
C GLY A 35 -8.46 18.08 -4.62
N LEU A 36 -7.44 18.09 -5.47
CA LEU A 36 -6.37 17.07 -5.49
C LEU A 36 -5.54 17.08 -4.21
N LEU A 37 -5.21 18.27 -3.67
CA LEU A 37 -4.49 18.39 -2.41
C LEU A 37 -5.31 17.83 -1.24
N ILE A 38 -6.60 18.20 -1.17
CA ILE A 38 -7.51 17.69 -0.15
C ILE A 38 -7.61 16.16 -0.25
N ALA A 39 -7.82 15.63 -1.46
CA ALA A 39 -7.89 14.19 -1.69
C ALA A 39 -6.60 13.46 -1.28
N ALA A 40 -5.44 13.99 -1.63
CA ALA A 40 -4.14 13.43 -1.27
C ALA A 40 -3.92 13.38 0.25
N LEU A 41 -4.29 14.46 0.96
CA LEU A 41 -4.19 14.53 2.42
C LEU A 41 -5.07 13.47 3.10
N PHE A 42 -6.35 13.37 2.70
CA PHE A 42 -7.25 12.37 3.28
C PHE A 42 -6.85 10.94 2.94
N ALA A 43 -6.42 10.68 1.70
CA ALA A 43 -5.94 9.37 1.28
C ALA A 43 -4.71 8.93 2.10
N GLY A 44 -3.74 9.81 2.30
CA GLY A 44 -2.52 9.52 3.06
C GLY A 44 -2.74 9.39 4.57
N GLN A 45 -3.59 10.25 5.15
CA GLN A 45 -3.77 10.33 6.60
C GLN A 45 -4.37 9.03 7.17
N HIS A 46 -5.52 8.60 6.65
CA HIS A 46 -6.25 7.46 7.22
C HIS A 46 -5.49 6.15 7.01
N THR A 47 -4.95 5.93 5.80
CA THR A 47 -4.25 4.69 5.44
C THR A 47 -2.94 4.53 6.22
N SER A 48 -2.13 5.59 6.30
CA SER A 48 -0.84 5.55 7.00
C SER A 48 -1.02 5.44 8.51
N SER A 49 -1.99 6.17 9.10
CA SER A 49 -2.24 6.13 10.54
C SER A 49 -2.61 4.73 11.04
N ILE A 50 -3.52 4.04 10.33
CA ILE A 50 -3.92 2.66 10.66
C ILE A 50 -2.71 1.73 10.56
N THR A 51 -1.96 1.83 9.48
CA THR A 51 -0.79 0.97 9.20
C THR A 51 0.29 1.14 10.26
N SER A 52 0.67 2.39 10.57
CA SER A 52 1.68 2.69 11.57
C SER A 52 1.24 2.27 12.98
N THR A 53 -0.04 2.45 13.31
CA THR A 53 -0.60 2.02 14.61
C THR A 53 -0.50 0.52 14.79
N TRP A 54 -0.91 -0.28 13.80
CA TRP A 54 -0.82 -1.74 13.88
C TRP A 54 0.62 -2.23 13.84
N THR A 55 1.47 -1.62 13.02
CA THR A 55 2.91 -1.93 13.00
C THR A 55 3.53 -1.74 14.38
N GLY A 56 3.29 -0.57 15.01
CA GLY A 56 3.78 -0.29 16.35
C GLY A 56 3.22 -1.24 17.40
N ALA A 57 1.92 -1.54 17.35
CA ALA A 57 1.28 -2.50 18.26
C ALA A 57 1.89 -3.90 18.15
N TYR A 58 2.19 -4.35 16.93
CA TYR A 58 2.84 -5.64 16.72
C TYR A 58 4.29 -5.67 17.17
N LEU A 59 5.08 -4.64 16.86
CA LEU A 59 6.45 -4.56 17.33
C LEU A 59 6.51 -4.54 18.87
N MET A 60 5.60 -3.82 19.55
CA MET A 60 5.53 -3.85 21.02
C MET A 60 5.15 -5.23 21.57
N ARG A 61 4.33 -5.99 20.85
CA ARG A 61 3.90 -7.34 21.24
C ARG A 61 4.97 -8.41 20.99
N TYR A 62 5.67 -8.32 19.87
CA TYR A 62 6.67 -9.29 19.40
C TYR A 62 8.07 -8.69 19.52
N LYS A 63 8.67 -8.88 20.69
CA LYS A 63 9.95 -8.26 21.07
C LYS A 63 11.11 -8.69 20.17
N GLU A 64 11.04 -9.88 19.60
CA GLU A 64 12.00 -10.41 18.64
C GLU A 64 12.09 -9.53 17.39
N TYR A 65 10.95 -9.13 16.81
CA TYR A 65 10.91 -8.27 15.63
C TYR A 65 11.25 -6.82 15.98
N PHE A 66 10.85 -6.34 17.16
CA PHE A 66 11.27 -5.02 17.63
C PHE A 66 12.79 -4.93 17.83
N SER A 67 13.40 -5.96 18.44
CA SER A 67 14.87 -6.00 18.63
C SER A 67 15.58 -6.07 17.29
N ALA A 68 15.10 -6.92 16.37
CA ALA A 68 15.67 -7.03 15.03
C ALA A 68 15.57 -5.71 14.24
N ALA A 69 14.42 -5.03 14.29
CA ALA A 69 14.24 -3.73 13.65
C ALA A 69 15.16 -2.66 14.27
N LEU A 70 15.34 -2.65 15.59
CA LEU A 70 16.28 -1.75 16.26
C LEU A 70 17.73 -2.02 15.88
N ASP A 71 18.13 -3.28 15.79
CA ASP A 71 19.48 -3.65 15.39
C ASP A 71 19.74 -3.29 13.92
N GLU A 72 18.75 -3.45 13.04
CA GLU A 72 18.77 -2.90 11.67
C GLU A 72 19.02 -1.39 11.67
N GLN A 73 18.30 -0.61 12.50
CA GLN A 73 18.53 0.85 12.57
C GLN A 73 19.94 1.20 13.06
N LYS A 74 20.46 0.49 14.07
CA LYS A 74 21.83 0.71 14.57
C LYS A 74 22.87 0.41 13.49
N ASN A 75 22.68 -0.66 12.72
CA ASN A 75 23.58 -1.05 11.65
C ASN A 75 23.60 -0.01 10.53
N LEU A 76 22.43 0.52 10.15
CA LEU A 76 22.33 1.58 9.14
C LEU A 76 22.99 2.88 9.61
N ILE A 77 22.78 3.29 10.86
CA ILE A 77 23.46 4.45 11.45
C ILE A 77 24.97 4.25 11.49
N ALA A 78 25.45 3.06 11.86
CA ALA A 78 26.88 2.76 11.85
C ALA A 78 27.48 2.83 10.44
N LYS A 79 26.72 2.44 9.41
CA LYS A 79 27.14 2.43 8.01
C LYS A 79 27.08 3.82 7.34
N HIS A 80 26.05 4.61 7.64
CA HIS A 80 25.75 5.86 6.92
C HIS A 80 25.86 7.14 7.77
N GLY A 81 26.08 7.01 9.08
CA GLY A 81 25.98 8.10 10.06
C GLY A 81 24.54 8.56 10.26
N ASP A 82 24.35 9.83 10.61
CA ASP A 82 23.02 10.43 10.82
C ASP A 82 22.31 10.85 9.52
N LYS A 83 22.77 10.35 8.36
CA LYS A 83 22.16 10.65 7.06
C LYS A 83 20.90 9.83 6.88
N ILE A 84 19.84 10.47 6.40
CA ILE A 84 18.59 9.82 6.02
C ILE A 84 18.25 10.27 4.60
N ASP A 85 18.21 9.32 3.67
CA ASP A 85 17.73 9.51 2.31
C ASP A 85 16.96 8.27 1.84
N HIS A 86 16.40 8.35 0.64
CA HIS A 86 15.56 7.29 0.09
C HIS A 86 16.30 5.96 -0.09
N ASP A 87 17.59 6.01 -0.47
CA ASP A 87 18.37 4.81 -0.73
C ASP A 87 18.66 4.09 0.58
N ILE A 88 18.99 4.82 1.65
CA ILE A 88 19.17 4.26 3.00
C ILE A 88 17.86 3.66 3.53
N LEU A 89 16.72 4.35 3.36
CA LEU A 89 15.42 3.81 3.77
C LEU A 89 15.07 2.51 3.04
N SER A 90 15.52 2.34 1.80
CA SER A 90 15.30 1.11 1.02
C SER A 90 16.06 -0.11 1.54
N GLU A 91 17.07 0.10 2.38
CA GLU A 91 17.83 -0.96 3.04
C GLU A 91 17.12 -1.51 4.31
N MET A 92 16.03 -0.90 4.77
CA MET A 92 15.29 -1.28 5.99
C MET A 92 14.37 -2.49 5.77
N ASP A 93 14.96 -3.63 5.41
CA ASP A 93 14.24 -4.85 5.03
C ASP A 93 13.40 -5.44 6.17
N VAL A 94 13.93 -5.53 7.40
CA VAL A 94 13.21 -6.04 8.58
C VAL A 94 12.00 -5.17 8.88
N LEU A 95 12.20 -3.84 8.99
CA LEU A 95 11.09 -2.92 9.24
C LEU A 95 10.07 -2.96 8.09
N TYR A 96 10.51 -3.05 6.84
CA TYR A 96 9.66 -3.19 5.68
C TYR A 96 8.77 -4.43 5.75
N ARG A 97 9.34 -5.60 6.08
CA ARG A 97 8.57 -6.85 6.28
C ARG A 97 7.57 -6.72 7.43
N CYS A 98 7.94 -6.03 8.51
CA CYS A 98 7.04 -5.78 9.65
C CYS A 98 5.83 -4.92 9.27
N ILE A 99 6.05 -3.85 8.49
CA ILE A 99 4.99 -2.98 7.95
C ILE A 99 4.09 -3.77 6.99
N LYS A 100 4.71 -4.56 6.11
CA LYS A 100 4.00 -5.39 5.13
C LYS A 100 3.10 -6.43 5.80
N GLU A 101 3.56 -7.07 6.88
CA GLU A 101 2.73 -8.04 7.62
C GLU A 101 1.58 -7.35 8.38
N ALA A 102 1.81 -6.15 8.90
CA ALA A 102 0.74 -5.35 9.52
C ALA A 102 -0.33 -4.98 8.49
N LEU A 103 0.06 -4.57 7.28
CA LEU A 103 -0.84 -4.32 6.15
C LEU A 103 -1.55 -5.57 5.65
N ARG A 104 -0.94 -6.76 5.74
CA ARG A 104 -1.59 -8.03 5.39
C ARG A 104 -2.77 -8.30 6.32
N LEU A 105 -2.52 -8.18 7.62
CA LEU A 105 -3.50 -8.49 8.67
C LEU A 105 -4.55 -7.39 8.83
N HIS A 106 -4.18 -6.12 8.66
CA HIS A 106 -5.05 -4.96 8.84
C HIS A 106 -4.97 -3.99 7.65
N PRO A 107 -5.39 -4.42 6.44
CA PRO A 107 -5.39 -3.55 5.29
C PRO A 107 -6.38 -2.38 5.52
N PRO A 108 -5.97 -1.11 5.36
CA PRO A 108 -6.88 0.03 5.50
C PRO A 108 -8.07 -0.04 4.53
N LEU A 109 -7.84 -0.61 3.34
CA LEU A 109 -8.89 -0.87 2.36
C LEU A 109 -9.35 -2.33 2.45
N ILE A 110 -10.49 -2.57 3.09
CA ILE A 110 -10.99 -3.93 3.33
C ILE A 110 -11.77 -4.53 2.16
N MET A 111 -12.26 -3.70 1.24
CA MET A 111 -13.10 -4.13 0.12
C MET A 111 -12.99 -3.17 -1.07
N LEU A 112 -12.88 -3.74 -2.27
CA LEU A 112 -12.90 -3.08 -3.57
C LEU A 112 -14.14 -3.53 -4.32
N MET A 113 -15.00 -2.60 -4.70
CA MET A 113 -16.24 -2.89 -5.44
C MET A 113 -16.22 -2.28 -6.85
N ARG A 114 -16.82 -2.99 -7.80
CA ARG A 114 -17.02 -2.56 -9.19
C ARG A 114 -18.42 -2.94 -9.66
N ALA A 115 -19.04 -2.08 -10.45
CA ALA A 115 -20.28 -2.41 -11.16
C ALA A 115 -19.94 -3.02 -12.53
N SER A 116 -20.56 -4.15 -12.84
CA SER A 116 -20.45 -4.79 -14.15
C SER A 116 -21.17 -3.95 -15.21
N HIS A 117 -20.48 -3.59 -16.29
CA HIS A 117 -21.07 -2.84 -17.41
C HIS A 117 -21.48 -3.72 -18.59
N SER A 118 -21.09 -5.00 -18.59
CA SER A 118 -21.40 -6.00 -19.62
C SER A 118 -21.45 -7.38 -18.99
N ASP A 119 -22.18 -8.30 -19.59
CA ASP A 119 -22.18 -9.69 -19.13
C ASP A 119 -20.78 -10.31 -19.36
N PHE A 120 -20.28 -11.02 -18.36
CA PHE A 120 -19.01 -11.76 -18.46
C PHE A 120 -19.02 -12.99 -17.56
N SER A 121 -18.12 -13.94 -17.81
CA SER A 121 -18.03 -15.16 -17.02
C SER A 121 -16.68 -15.24 -16.30
N VAL A 122 -16.68 -15.80 -15.09
CA VAL A 122 -15.47 -16.05 -14.29
C VAL A 122 -15.41 -17.53 -13.93
N THR A 123 -14.30 -18.18 -14.26
CA THR A 123 -14.00 -19.53 -13.79
C THR A 123 -13.28 -19.47 -12.46
N ALA A 124 -13.92 -20.02 -11.42
CA ALA A 124 -13.33 -20.15 -10.11
C ALA A 124 -12.26 -21.26 -10.08
N ARG A 125 -11.47 -21.31 -9.01
CA ARG A 125 -10.36 -22.26 -8.87
C ARG A 125 -10.82 -23.73 -8.88
N ASP A 126 -12.03 -24.01 -8.46
CA ASP A 126 -12.64 -25.35 -8.51
C ASP A 126 -13.07 -25.77 -9.93
N GLY A 127 -12.80 -24.93 -10.95
CA GLY A 127 -13.14 -25.15 -12.35
C GLY A 127 -14.57 -24.75 -12.69
N LYS A 128 -15.37 -24.27 -11.73
CA LYS A 128 -16.75 -23.85 -11.99
C LYS A 128 -16.80 -22.45 -12.57
N THR A 129 -17.51 -22.30 -13.69
CA THR A 129 -17.76 -21.01 -14.32
C THR A 129 -19.05 -20.39 -13.79
N TYR A 130 -18.98 -19.10 -13.48
CA TYR A 130 -20.08 -18.28 -13.02
C TYR A 130 -20.30 -17.12 -14.00
N ASP A 131 -21.54 -16.93 -14.45
CA ASP A 131 -21.92 -15.78 -15.25
C ASP A 131 -22.27 -14.60 -14.35
N ILE A 132 -21.73 -13.44 -14.69
CA ILE A 132 -21.92 -12.17 -13.98
C ILE A 132 -22.66 -11.24 -14.93
N PRO A 133 -23.98 -11.06 -14.73
CA PRO A 133 -24.77 -10.14 -15.54
C PRO A 133 -24.34 -8.69 -15.35
N LYS A 134 -24.59 -7.89 -16.38
CA LYS A 134 -24.52 -6.44 -16.33
C LYS A 134 -25.34 -5.90 -15.16
N GLY A 135 -24.77 -4.92 -14.46
CA GLY A 135 -25.38 -4.26 -13.31
C GLY A 135 -25.05 -4.92 -11.96
N HIS A 136 -24.51 -6.14 -11.94
CA HIS A 136 -24.06 -6.75 -10.69
C HIS A 136 -22.86 -6.01 -10.09
N ILE A 137 -22.81 -5.97 -8.75
CA ILE A 137 -21.63 -5.49 -8.02
C ILE A 137 -20.70 -6.68 -7.76
N VAL A 138 -19.46 -6.56 -8.22
CA VAL A 138 -18.38 -7.50 -7.95
C VAL A 138 -17.48 -6.90 -6.88
N ALA A 139 -17.14 -7.70 -5.87
CA ALA A 139 -16.34 -7.27 -4.74
C ALA A 139 -15.11 -8.17 -4.55
N THR A 140 -13.96 -7.55 -4.32
CA THR A 140 -12.72 -8.21 -3.88
C THR A 140 -12.37 -7.68 -2.50
N SER A 141 -12.02 -8.56 -1.56
CA SER A 141 -11.66 -8.16 -0.19
C SER A 141 -10.19 -8.48 0.10
N PRO A 142 -9.31 -7.46 0.22
CA PRO A 142 -7.96 -7.66 0.75
C PRO A 142 -7.95 -8.29 2.13
N ALA A 143 -8.87 -7.90 3.02
CA ALA A 143 -8.96 -8.46 4.36
C ALA A 143 -9.18 -9.99 4.38
N PHE A 144 -9.87 -10.51 3.35
CA PHE A 144 -10.07 -11.95 3.16
C PHE A 144 -8.94 -12.59 2.35
N ALA A 145 -8.59 -12.01 1.19
CA ALA A 145 -7.61 -12.57 0.26
C ALA A 145 -6.22 -12.70 0.91
N ASN A 146 -5.83 -11.72 1.72
CA ASN A 146 -4.57 -11.70 2.46
C ASN A 146 -4.49 -12.76 3.57
N ARG A 147 -5.55 -13.54 3.80
CA ARG A 147 -5.62 -14.61 4.81
C ARG A 147 -5.96 -15.97 4.21
N LEU A 148 -5.88 -16.11 2.89
CA LEU A 148 -6.12 -17.38 2.22
C LEU A 148 -5.06 -18.42 2.62
N PRO A 149 -5.43 -19.55 3.26
CA PRO A 149 -4.46 -20.51 3.81
C PRO A 149 -3.58 -21.22 2.76
N HIS A 150 -4.01 -21.21 1.50
CA HIS A 150 -3.25 -21.78 0.38
C HIS A 150 -2.20 -20.81 -0.18
N ILE A 151 -2.19 -19.54 0.27
CA ILE A 151 -1.14 -18.55 -0.01
C ILE A 151 -0.31 -18.34 1.25
N PHE A 152 -0.97 -18.03 2.37
CA PHE A 152 -0.32 -17.67 3.62
C PHE A 152 -0.43 -18.81 4.63
N LYS A 153 0.71 -19.35 5.06
CA LYS A 153 0.76 -20.33 6.14
C LYS A 153 0.42 -19.64 7.46
N ASP A 154 -0.38 -20.29 8.30
CA ASP A 154 -0.85 -19.77 9.59
C ASP A 154 -1.35 -18.31 9.44
N PRO A 155 -2.39 -18.08 8.63
CA PRO A 155 -2.69 -16.77 8.06
C PRO A 155 -3.09 -15.71 9.09
N ASP A 156 -3.51 -16.11 10.28
CA ASP A 156 -3.89 -15.18 11.36
C ASP A 156 -2.71 -14.79 12.26
N THR A 157 -1.55 -15.42 12.08
CA THR A 157 -0.31 -15.15 12.82
C THR A 157 0.43 -13.97 12.20
N TYR A 158 0.94 -13.08 13.06
CA TYR A 158 1.87 -12.04 12.66
C TYR A 158 3.27 -12.63 12.51
N ASP A 159 3.69 -12.81 11.26
CA ASP A 159 4.97 -13.41 10.91
C ASP A 159 5.62 -12.65 9.74
N PRO A 160 6.40 -11.58 10.01
CA PRO A 160 7.18 -10.86 9.01
C PRO A 160 8.15 -11.73 8.19
N GLU A 161 8.60 -12.87 8.73
CA GLU A 161 9.55 -13.75 8.03
C GLU A 161 8.90 -14.48 6.84
N ARG A 162 7.58 -14.40 6.67
CA ARG A 162 6.90 -14.96 5.49
C ARG A 162 7.31 -14.31 4.17
N TYR A 163 7.90 -13.13 4.24
CA TYR A 163 8.40 -12.38 3.07
C TYR A 163 9.90 -12.56 2.86
N SER A 164 10.59 -13.29 3.73
CA SER A 164 12.02 -13.55 3.63
C SER A 164 12.35 -14.38 2.39
N PRO A 165 13.58 -14.26 1.84
CA PRO A 165 14.04 -15.12 0.76
C PRO A 165 13.81 -16.61 1.07
N GLY A 166 13.19 -17.33 0.14
CA GLY A 166 12.84 -18.74 0.30
C GLY A 166 11.44 -19.03 0.84
N ARG A 167 10.76 -18.03 1.43
CA ARG A 167 9.32 -18.14 1.75
C ARG A 167 8.46 -17.36 0.75
N GLU A 168 8.72 -16.06 0.60
CA GLU A 168 8.11 -15.17 -0.40
C GLU A 168 6.60 -15.43 -0.63
N GLU A 169 5.85 -15.64 0.46
CA GLU A 169 4.46 -16.12 0.39
C GLU A 169 3.55 -15.13 -0.35
N ASP A 170 3.90 -13.85 -0.35
CA ASP A 170 3.25 -12.80 -1.13
C ASP A 170 3.37 -12.94 -2.65
N LYS A 171 4.13 -13.93 -3.14
CA LYS A 171 4.30 -14.25 -4.56
C LYS A 171 3.76 -15.63 -4.92
N ALA A 172 3.32 -16.43 -3.94
CA ALA A 172 3.03 -17.86 -4.10
C ALA A 172 1.92 -18.19 -5.13
N ALA A 173 0.95 -17.29 -5.31
CA ALA A 173 -0.14 -17.43 -6.28
C ALA A 173 -0.14 -16.32 -7.36
N GLY A 174 1.01 -15.70 -7.60
CA GLY A 174 1.17 -14.62 -8.58
C GLY A 174 0.69 -13.25 -8.10
N ALA A 175 0.33 -12.38 -9.03
CA ALA A 175 0.11 -10.94 -8.81
C ALA A 175 -0.99 -10.59 -7.78
N PHE A 176 -1.91 -11.51 -7.50
CA PHE A 176 -3.04 -11.29 -6.58
C PHE A 176 -2.90 -12.01 -5.24
N SER A 177 -1.69 -12.49 -4.91
CA SER A 177 -1.43 -13.16 -3.62
C SER A 177 -1.51 -12.20 -2.45
N TYR A 178 -1.10 -10.94 -2.66
CA TYR A 178 -1.12 -9.87 -1.66
C TYR A 178 -1.67 -8.60 -2.30
N ILE A 179 -2.80 -8.09 -1.79
CA ILE A 179 -3.57 -7.02 -2.46
C ILE A 179 -3.91 -5.84 -1.53
N SER A 180 -3.10 -5.57 -0.50
CA SER A 180 -3.37 -4.48 0.46
C SER A 180 -3.35 -3.08 -0.17
N PHE A 181 -2.75 -2.91 -1.35
CA PHE A 181 -2.79 -1.67 -2.15
C PHE A 181 -3.73 -1.79 -3.38
N GLY A 182 -4.54 -2.84 -3.44
CA GLY A 182 -5.36 -3.20 -4.58
C GLY A 182 -4.68 -4.18 -5.55
N GLY A 183 -5.38 -4.46 -6.64
CA GLY A 183 -5.04 -5.40 -7.71
C GLY A 183 -6.09 -5.34 -8.80
#